data_AF-A0A0E9X9L9-F1
#
_entry.id   AF-A0A0E9X9L9-F1
#
_cell.length_a   1.000
_cell.length_b   1.000
_cell.length_c   1.000
_cell.angle_alpha   90.00
_cell.angle_beta   90.00
_cell.angle_gamma   90.00
#
_symmetry.space_group_name_H-M   'P 1'
#
loop_
_entity.id
_entity.type
_entity.pdbx_description
1 polymer ?
#
loop_
_entity_poly.entity_id
_entity_poly.type
_entity_poly.pdbx_seq_one_letter_code
_entity_poly.pdbx_strand_id
1 'polypeptide(L)'
;MQPVRKVQSATHFKQVRGPSRDDPNVLVDDLLTPCSPGDPQAQEMTWMEVPGEKLLEPIVSMPDMLRSLANTKPTVNDQDLEKLKKFTEDFGQEG
;
A
#
# COMPACT_ATOMS: atom_id res chain seq x y z
N MET A 1 2.43 -1.33 3.85
CA MET A 1 1.06 -0.89 3.47
C MET A 1 1.10 0.55 2.95
N GLN A 2 1.46 0.78 1.69
CA GLN A 2 1.60 2.15 1.15
C GLN A 2 0.24 2.88 1.00
N PRO A 3 -0.85 2.26 0.49
CA PRO A 3 -2.16 2.92 0.42
C PRO A 3 -2.71 3.35 1.78
N VAL A 4 -2.64 2.46 2.78
CA VAL A 4 -3.08 2.75 4.15
C VAL A 4 -2.33 3.96 4.72
N ARG A 5 -1.00 4.00 4.54
CA ARG A 5 -0.19 5.14 4.98
C ARG A 5 -0.58 6.43 4.27
N LYS A 6 -0.83 6.38 2.95
CA LYS A 6 -1.29 7.55 2.18
C LYS A 6 -2.61 8.09 2.71
N VAL A 7 -3.57 7.23 3.05
CA VAL A 7 -4.85 7.64 3.64
C VAL A 7 -4.63 8.26 5.02
N GLN A 8 -3.89 7.57 5.90
CA GLN A 8 -3.69 8.02 7.28
C GLN A 8 -2.91 9.34 7.39
N SER A 9 -1.98 9.59 6.48
CA SER A 9 -1.17 10.83 6.46
C SER A 9 -1.73 11.92 5.53
N ALA A 10 -2.87 11.70 4.88
CA ALA A 10 -3.48 12.69 4.00
C ALA A 10 -4.05 13.86 4.81
N THR A 11 -3.86 15.06 4.28
CA THR A 11 -4.45 16.30 4.81
C THR A 11 -5.59 16.81 3.95
N HIS A 12 -5.74 16.26 2.73
CA HIS A 12 -6.76 16.67 1.78
C HIS A 12 -7.33 15.45 1.07
N PHE A 13 -8.63 15.49 0.84
CA PHE A 13 -9.37 14.50 0.08
C PHE A 13 -10.15 15.20 -1.03
N LYS A 14 -10.40 14.49 -2.12
CA LYS A 14 -11.26 14.99 -3.19
C LYS A 14 -12.37 14.00 -3.48
N GLN A 15 -13.51 14.54 -3.86
CA GLN A 15 -14.66 13.76 -4.27
C GLN A 15 -14.44 13.17 -5.68
N VAL A 16 -14.72 11.89 -5.85
CA VAL A 16 -14.46 11.14 -7.07
C VAL A 16 -15.56 10.13 -7.36
N ARG A 17 -15.71 9.82 -8.64
CA ARG A 17 -16.58 8.75 -9.11
C ARG A 17 -15.89 7.40 -9.02
N GLY A 18 -16.59 6.40 -8.49
CA GLY A 18 -16.09 5.03 -8.42
C GLY A 18 -17.17 4.01 -8.08
N PRO A 19 -16.83 2.72 -8.03
CA PRO A 19 -17.76 1.66 -7.65
C PRO A 19 -18.21 1.82 -6.19
N SER A 20 -19.50 1.61 -5.93
CA SER A 20 -20.05 1.58 -4.58
C SER A 20 -19.39 0.49 -3.74
N ARG A 21 -19.28 0.71 -2.43
CA ARG A 21 -18.77 -0.28 -1.48
C ARG A 21 -19.76 -1.42 -1.25
N ASP A 22 -21.06 -1.14 -1.40
CA ASP A 22 -22.13 -2.13 -1.25
C ASP A 22 -22.34 -2.98 -2.52
N ASP A 23 -22.22 -2.36 -3.70
CA ASP A 23 -22.36 -3.04 -5.01
C ASP A 23 -21.34 -2.49 -6.02
N PRO A 24 -20.30 -3.28 -6.37
CA PRO A 24 -19.28 -2.86 -7.32
C PRO A 24 -19.78 -2.55 -8.74
N ASN A 25 -20.97 -3.01 -9.12
CA ASN A 25 -21.56 -2.72 -10.44
C ASN A 25 -22.25 -1.36 -10.50
N VAL A 26 -22.47 -0.71 -9.34
CA VAL A 26 -23.08 0.60 -9.24
C VAL A 26 -22.01 1.65 -9.07
N LEU A 27 -22.01 2.69 -9.93
CA LEU A 27 -21.12 3.83 -9.79
C LEU A 27 -21.77 4.90 -8.92
N VAL A 28 -21.00 5.42 -7.96
CA VAL A 28 -21.35 6.54 -7.09
C VAL A 28 -20.36 7.69 -7.30
N ASP A 29 -20.83 8.92 -7.15
CA ASP A 29 -20.04 10.14 -7.39
C ASP A 29 -19.58 10.81 -6.10
N ASP A 30 -19.71 10.14 -4.95
CA ASP A 30 -19.47 10.71 -3.61
C ASP A 30 -18.39 10.00 -2.81
N LEU A 31 -17.50 9.26 -3.47
CA LEU A 31 -16.34 8.69 -2.81
C LEU A 31 -15.27 9.78 -2.59
N LEU A 32 -14.48 9.62 -1.54
CA LEU A 32 -13.40 10.50 -1.16
C LEU A 32 -12.08 9.74 -1.27
N THR A 33 -11.13 10.30 -2.02
CA THR A 33 -9.78 9.74 -2.14
C THR A 33 -8.73 10.76 -1.72
N PRO A 34 -7.63 10.35 -1.07
CA PRO A 34 -6.52 11.24 -0.74
C PRO A 34 -6.00 11.98 -1.97
N CYS A 35 -5.71 13.28 -1.83
CA CYS A 35 -5.15 14.10 -2.89
C CYS A 35 -4.10 15.09 -2.36
N SER A 36 -3.45 15.81 -3.29
CA SER A 36 -2.53 16.89 -2.94
C SER A 36 -3.32 18.14 -2.52
N PRO A 37 -2.85 18.96 -1.56
CA PRO A 37 -3.44 20.25 -1.26
C PRO A 37 -3.56 21.19 -2.47
N GLY A 38 -2.71 21.01 -3.49
CA GLY A 38 -2.76 21.78 -4.74
C GLY A 38 -3.75 21.26 -5.79
N ASP A 39 -4.48 20.18 -5.51
CA ASP A 39 -5.53 19.69 -6.41
C ASP A 39 -6.72 20.68 -6.40
N PRO A 40 -7.25 21.12 -7.55
CA PRO A 40 -8.34 22.08 -7.59
C PRO A 40 -9.62 21.63 -6.87
N GLN A 41 -9.80 20.33 -6.67
CA GLN A 41 -10.94 19.73 -5.97
C GLN A 41 -10.60 19.31 -4.53
N ALA A 42 -9.42 19.69 -4.04
CA ALA A 42 -8.97 19.35 -2.70
C ALA A 42 -9.87 20.00 -1.64
N GLN A 43 -10.36 19.17 -0.73
CA GLN A 43 -11.05 19.58 0.48
C GLN A 43 -10.14 19.25 1.65
N GLU A 44 -9.84 20.25 2.47
CA GLU A 44 -9.02 20.08 3.67
C GLU A 44 -9.80 19.26 4.70
N MET A 45 -9.36 18.02 4.92
CA MET A 45 -9.92 17.09 5.90
C MET A 45 -8.96 15.91 6.11
N THR A 46 -9.10 15.26 7.25
CA THR A 46 -8.34 14.05 7.60
C THR A 46 -9.17 12.80 7.38
N TRP A 47 -8.52 11.62 7.36
CA TRP A 47 -9.22 10.35 7.21
C TRP A 47 -10.25 10.07 8.33
N MET A 48 -10.12 10.73 9.49
CA MET A 48 -11.07 10.61 10.61
C MET A 48 -12.44 11.21 10.28
N GLU A 49 -12.48 12.13 9.31
CA GLU A 49 -13.69 12.82 8.86
C GLU A 49 -14.32 12.15 7.63
N VAL A 50 -13.62 11.19 7.01
CA VAL A 50 -14.11 10.43 5.87
C VAL A 50 -14.99 9.27 6.36
N PRO A 51 -16.27 9.19 5.94
CA PRO A 51 -17.10 8.02 6.25
C PRO A 51 -16.48 6.75 5.66
N GLY A 52 -16.51 5.65 6.42
CA GLY A 52 -15.87 4.39 6.02
C GLY A 52 -16.31 3.88 4.64
N GLU A 53 -17.62 3.95 4.35
CA GLU A 53 -18.21 3.53 3.08
C GLU A 53 -17.96 4.49 1.91
N LYS A 54 -17.35 5.65 2.19
CA LYS A 54 -17.03 6.67 1.18
C LYS A 54 -15.54 6.74 0.88
N LEU A 55 -14.69 6.01 1.58
CA LEU A 55 -13.26 6.01 1.29
C LEU A 55 -12.98 5.23 -0.02
N LEU A 56 -12.39 5.91 -1.00
CA LEU A 56 -11.74 5.28 -2.15
C LEU A 56 -10.22 5.25 -1.92
N GLU A 57 -9.73 4.08 -1.54
CA GLU A 57 -8.32 3.82 -1.31
C GLU A 57 -7.50 4.00 -2.61
N PRO A 58 -6.31 4.60 -2.52
CA PRO A 58 -5.45 4.77 -3.68
C PRO A 58 -4.87 3.42 -4.13
N ILE A 59 -4.78 3.22 -5.44
CA ILE A 59 -4.21 2.00 -6.04
C ILE A 59 -2.70 1.93 -5.73
N VAL A 60 -2.21 0.72 -5.46
CA VAL A 60 -0.77 0.46 -5.32
C VAL A 60 -0.08 0.69 -6.66
N SER A 61 0.94 1.53 -6.66
CA SER A 61 1.70 1.91 -7.85
C SER A 61 3.15 1.39 -7.78
N MET A 62 3.87 1.39 -8.92
CA MET A 62 5.29 1.02 -8.92
C MET A 62 6.17 1.87 -7.97
N PRO A 63 5.97 3.19 -7.85
CA PRO A 63 6.65 3.99 -6.82
C PRO A 63 6.44 3.48 -5.39
N ASP A 64 5.27 2.93 -5.08
CA ASP A 64 4.98 2.33 -3.77
C ASP A 64 5.81 1.07 -3.53
N MET A 65 5.98 0.25 -4.58
CA MET A 65 6.82 -0.94 -4.54
C MET A 65 8.29 -0.58 -4.36
N LEU A 66 8.82 0.35 -5.15
CA LEU A 66 10.21 0.81 -5.05
C LEU A 66 10.51 1.41 -3.67
N ARG A 67 9.60 2.22 -3.13
CA ARG A 67 9.74 2.76 -1.77
C ARG A 67 9.75 1.67 -0.71
N SER A 68 8.93 0.62 -0.88
CA SER A 68 8.88 -0.50 0.07
C SER A 68 10.15 -1.35 0.01
N LEU A 69 10.67 -1.60 -1.20
CA LEU A 69 11.94 -2.28 -1.42
C LEU A 69 13.11 -1.51 -0.80
N ALA A 70 13.21 -0.20 -1.04
CA ALA A 70 14.31 0.62 -0.53
C ALA A 70 14.39 0.66 1.01
N ASN A 71 13.26 0.45 1.70
CA ASN A 71 13.19 0.42 3.17
C ASN A 71 13.33 -0.98 3.77
N THR A 72 13.46 -2.02 2.94
CA THR A 72 13.56 -3.41 3.39
C THR A 72 14.98 -3.92 3.13
N LYS A 73 15.68 -4.31 4.20
CA LYS A 73 17.04 -4.85 4.07
C LYS A 73 17.00 -6.35 3.82
N PRO A 74 17.97 -6.91 3.07
CA PRO A 74 18.16 -8.35 2.98
C PRO A 74 18.35 -8.94 4.38
N THR A 75 17.65 -10.04 4.67
CA THR A 75 17.71 -10.70 5.99
C THR A 75 18.70 -11.86 6.03
N VAL A 76 19.00 -12.46 4.89
CA VAL A 76 19.97 -13.55 4.76
C VAL A 76 21.31 -12.97 4.34
N ASN A 77 22.35 -13.28 5.11
CA ASN A 77 23.73 -12.91 4.79
C ASN A 77 24.50 -14.11 4.23
N ASP A 78 25.71 -13.86 3.71
CA ASP A 78 26.53 -14.89 3.08
C ASP A 78 26.94 -16.01 4.05
N GLN A 79 27.12 -15.70 5.35
CA GLN A 79 27.49 -16.72 6.34
C GLN A 79 26.36 -17.71 6.61
N ASP A 80 25.10 -17.26 6.52
CA ASP A 80 23.94 -18.16 6.61
C ASP A 80 23.92 -19.12 5.42
N LEU A 81 24.25 -18.62 4.23
CA LEU A 81 24.36 -19.43 3.02
C LEU A 81 25.50 -20.45 3.10
N GLU A 82 26.66 -20.07 3.66
CA GLU A 82 27.79 -20.97 3.85
C GLU A 82 27.43 -22.17 4.75
N LYS A 83 26.70 -21.93 5.85
CA LYS A 83 26.24 -23.00 6.74
C LYS A 83 25.29 -23.96 6.03
N LEU A 84 24.35 -23.42 5.25
CA LEU A 84 23.40 -24.23 4.48
C LEU A 84 24.10 -25.06 3.40
N LYS A 85 25.10 -24.47 2.74
CA LYS A 85 25.93 -25.17 1.76
C LYS A 85 26.70 -26.31 2.39
N LYS A 86 27.35 -26.06 3.54
CA LYS A 86 28.07 -27.08 4.28
C LYS A 86 27.16 -28.24 4.70
N PHE A 87 25.97 -27.94 5.24
CA PHE A 87 24.99 -28.98 5.58
C PHE A 87 24.62 -29.83 4.36
N THR A 88 24.41 -29.19 3.21
CA THR A 88 24.07 -29.88 1.96
C THR A 88 25.23 -30.77 1.46
N GLU A 89 26.47 -30.31 1.61
CA GLU A 89 27.69 -31.06 1.26
C GLU A 89 27.91 -32.26 2.20
N ASP A 90 27.65 -32.11 3.50
CA ASP A 90 27.88 -33.13 4.52
C ASP A 90 26.83 -34.26 4.49
N PHE A 91 25.57 -33.96 4.12
CA PHE A 91 24.44 -34.89 4.27
C PHE A 91 23.75 -35.29 2.96
N GLY A 92 23.86 -34.50 1.89
CA GLY A 92 23.25 -34.83 0.59
C GLY A 92 21.72 -34.95 0.63
N GLN A 93 21.15 -35.89 -0.12
CA GLN A 93 19.68 -36.11 -0.21
C GLN A 93 19.12 -37.06 0.84
N GLU A 94 19.95 -37.95 1.40
CA GLU A 94 19.54 -38.97 2.38
C GLU A 94 20.02 -38.64 3.80
N GLY A 95 20.27 -37.35 4.06
CA GLY A 95 20.79 -36.81 5.32
C GLY A 95 20.07 -37.25 6.58
#